data_AF-A0A1G7ECC3-F1
#
_entry.id   AF-A0A1G7ECC3-F1
#
_cell.length_a   1.000
_cell.length_b   1.000
_cell.length_c   1.000
_cell.angle_alpha   90.00
_cell.angle_beta   90.00
_cell.angle_gamma   90.00
#
_symmetry.space_group_name_H-M   'P 1'
#
loop_
_entity.id
_entity.type
_entity.pdbx_description
1 polymer ?
#
loop_
_entity_poly.entity_id
_entity_poly.type
_entity_poly.pdbx_seq_one_letter_code
_entity_poly.pdbx_strand_id
1 'polypeptide(L)'
;MNPSEQHFVSCQRCGRQIEEQCAIEEDGLLLCGDCVVAQTKREVDQAEAASTKLRQQQREQQLREIRRQQGQRAVLLLLLALAGLLLAQWVTHSNRPEPVASQKFVPTENLTTTQAFLVLALHQYRQDHAEHLPERLDQLVPRYLTEDYRPILPRFRYQPLATGGYHLELAAIPADDREEPVADEPARGEAQ
;
A
#
# COMPACT_ATOMS: atom_id res chain seq x y z
N MET A 1 47.15 -82.37 -35.06
CA MET A 1 46.83 -81.01 -34.56
C MET A 1 48.05 -80.16 -34.82
N ASN A 2 48.07 -79.44 -35.95
CA ASN A 2 49.19 -78.54 -36.27
C ASN A 2 49.11 -77.30 -35.37
N PRO A 3 50.23 -76.81 -34.82
CA PRO A 3 50.26 -75.51 -34.18
C PRO A 3 49.93 -74.47 -35.25
N SER A 4 48.80 -73.79 -35.11
CA SER A 4 48.44 -72.64 -35.94
C SER A 4 49.55 -71.61 -35.85
N GLU A 5 50.19 -71.28 -36.98
CA GLU A 5 51.09 -70.14 -37.08
C GLU A 5 50.33 -68.90 -36.60
N GLN A 6 50.73 -68.36 -35.45
CA GLN A 6 50.12 -67.17 -34.89
C GLN A 6 50.62 -65.97 -35.71
N HIS A 7 49.76 -65.44 -36.57
CA HIS A 7 50.03 -64.23 -37.32
C HIS A 7 49.77 -62.99 -36.45
N PHE A 8 50.75 -62.10 -36.42
CA PHE A 8 50.67 -60.83 -35.70
C PHE A 8 50.59 -59.68 -36.70
N VAL A 9 49.69 -58.74 -36.44
CA VAL A 9 49.54 -57.50 -37.20
C VAL A 9 49.85 -56.31 -36.29
N SER A 10 50.34 -55.20 -36.83
CA SER A 10 50.55 -53.98 -36.05
C SER A 10 49.29 -53.10 -36.07
N CYS A 11 48.88 -52.64 -34.89
CA CYS A 11 47.87 -51.60 -34.76
C CYS A 11 48.31 -50.34 -35.51
N GLN A 12 47.49 -49.87 -36.44
CA GLN A 12 47.83 -48.73 -37.30
C GLN A 12 47.86 -47.38 -36.55
N ARG A 13 47.42 -47.34 -35.28
CA ARG A 13 47.32 -46.11 -34.48
C ARG A 13 48.38 -45.99 -33.39
N CYS A 14 48.69 -47.08 -32.69
CA CYS A 14 49.65 -47.09 -31.59
C CYS A 14 50.89 -47.96 -31.87
N GLY A 15 50.91 -48.69 -33.00
CA GLY A 15 52.04 -49.52 -33.43
C GLY A 15 52.20 -50.86 -32.70
N ARG A 16 51.42 -51.13 -31.63
CA ARG A 16 51.49 -52.40 -30.89
C ARG A 16 51.16 -53.60 -31.78
N GLN A 17 51.92 -54.69 -31.62
CA GLN A 17 51.60 -55.96 -32.27
C GLN A 17 50.43 -56.64 -31.55
N ILE A 18 49.49 -57.15 -32.34
CA ILE A 18 48.26 -57.80 -31.91
C ILE A 18 48.14 -59.10 -32.70
N GLU A 19 47.63 -60.16 -32.08
CA GLU A 19 47.24 -61.36 -32.83
C GLU A 19 46.17 -60.98 -33.85
N GLU A 20 46.28 -61.50 -35.08
CA GLU A 20 45.35 -61.20 -36.17
C GLU A 20 43.89 -61.51 -35.77
N GLN A 21 43.67 -62.55 -34.97
CA GLN A 21 42.35 -62.92 -34.43
C GLN A 21 41.77 -61.91 -33.43
N CYS A 22 42.62 -61.06 -32.84
CA CYS A 22 42.25 -60.03 -31.87
C CYS A 22 42.29 -58.62 -32.46
N ALA A 23 42.68 -58.47 -33.74
CA ALA A 23 42.63 -57.19 -34.43
C ALA A 23 41.19 -56.84 -34.78
N ILE A 24 40.81 -55.58 -34.56
CA ILE A 24 39.49 -55.07 -34.88
C ILE A 24 39.63 -54.16 -36.10
N GLU A 25 38.86 -54.43 -37.15
CA GLU A 25 38.82 -53.59 -38.35
C GLU A 25 37.72 -52.54 -38.22
N GLU A 26 38.10 -51.26 -38.24
CA GLU A 26 37.19 -50.12 -38.13
C GLU A 26 37.64 -49.06 -39.15
N ASP A 27 36.72 -48.61 -40.02
CA ASP A 27 37.01 -47.69 -41.15
C ASP A 27 38.17 -48.14 -42.07
N GLY A 28 38.39 -49.46 -42.22
CA GLY A 28 39.47 -50.03 -43.02
C GLY A 28 40.85 -49.98 -42.35
N LEU A 29 40.92 -49.63 -41.06
CA LEU A 29 42.14 -49.65 -40.24
C LEU A 29 42.11 -50.84 -39.28
N LEU A 30 43.24 -51.55 -39.17
CA LEU A 30 43.43 -52.59 -38.14
C LEU A 30 43.88 -51.95 -36.82
N LEU A 31 43.02 -52.03 -35.81
CA LEU A 31 43.20 -51.41 -34.51
C LEU A 31 43.26 -52.44 -33.38
N CYS A 32 43.97 -52.11 -32.31
CA CYS A 32 43.89 -52.87 -31.06
C CYS A 32 42.68 -52.43 -30.23
N GLY A 33 42.18 -53.31 -29.36
CA GLY A 33 41.02 -53.04 -28.49
C GLY A 33 41.14 -51.73 -27.70
N ASP A 34 42.32 -51.42 -27.16
CA ASP A 34 42.55 -50.15 -26.44
C ASP A 34 42.32 -48.91 -27.32
N CYS A 35 42.73 -48.97 -28.60
CA CYS A 35 42.61 -47.85 -29.53
C CYS A 35 41.17 -47.66 -30.01
N VAL A 36 40.42 -48.75 -30.16
CA VAL A 36 38.98 -48.71 -30.46
C VAL A 36 38.23 -48.11 -29.29
N VAL A 37 38.41 -48.64 -28.07
CA VAL A 37 37.75 -48.12 -26.87
C VAL A 37 38.07 -46.64 -26.62
N ALA A 38 39.32 -46.22 -26.85
CA ALA A 38 39.71 -44.82 -26.75
C ALA A 38 39.02 -43.92 -27.78
N GLN A 39 38.74 -44.43 -28.98
CA GLN A 39 37.97 -43.72 -30.00
C GLN A 39 36.50 -43.63 -29.63
N THR A 40 35.88 -44.76 -29.30
CA THR A 40 34.45 -44.81 -28.93
C THR A 40 34.20 -43.92 -27.71
N LYS A 41 35.12 -43.89 -26.74
CA LYS A 41 35.01 -42.98 -25.60
C LYS A 41 35.01 -41.51 -26.01
N ARG A 42 35.89 -41.10 -26.93
CA ARG A 42 35.93 -39.72 -27.44
C ARG A 42 34.65 -39.36 -28.18
N GLU A 43 34.11 -40.27 -28.97
CA GLU A 43 32.86 -40.06 -29.71
C GLU A 43 31.66 -39.96 -28.76
N VAL A 44 31.59 -40.80 -27.73
CA VAL A 44 30.58 -40.73 -26.68
C VAL A 44 30.70 -39.42 -25.90
N ASP A 45 31.91 -39.02 -25.49
CA ASP A 45 32.14 -37.76 -24.77
C ASP A 45 31.70 -36.55 -25.62
N GLN A 46 31.98 -36.58 -26.93
CA GLN A 46 31.54 -35.53 -27.87
C GLN A 46 30.03 -35.51 -28.06
N ALA A 47 29.40 -36.69 -28.21
CA ALA A 47 27.96 -36.82 -28.33
C ALA A 47 27.24 -36.35 -27.04
N GLU A 48 27.78 -36.68 -25.87
CA GLU A 48 27.27 -36.24 -24.58
C GLU A 48 27.42 -34.71 -24.43
N ALA A 49 28.58 -34.15 -24.77
CA ALA A 49 28.80 -32.71 -24.78
C ALA A 49 27.86 -31.96 -25.75
N ALA A 50 27.58 -32.54 -26.93
CA ALA A 50 26.61 -31.97 -27.86
C ALA A 50 25.19 -32.03 -27.30
N SER A 51 24.80 -33.17 -26.72
CA SER A 51 23.46 -33.37 -26.13
C SER A 51 23.20 -32.44 -24.95
N THR A 52 24.20 -32.22 -24.10
CA THR A 52 24.11 -31.34 -22.93
C THR A 52 23.98 -29.87 -23.35
N LYS A 53 24.74 -29.42 -24.35
CA LYS A 53 24.58 -28.08 -24.94
C LYS A 53 23.19 -27.88 -25.52
N LEU A 54 22.66 -28.86 -26.25
CA LEU A 54 21.30 -28.81 -26.82
C LEU A 54 20.23 -28.71 -25.73
N ARG A 55 20.34 -29.53 -24.67
CA ARG A 55 19.44 -29.48 -23.51
C ARG A 55 19.53 -28.14 -22.77
N GLN A 56 20.72 -27.57 -22.62
CA GLN A 56 20.89 -26.24 -22.02
C GLN A 56 20.22 -25.15 -22.86
N GLN A 57 20.43 -25.14 -24.18
CA GLN A 57 19.79 -24.18 -25.08
C GLN A 57 18.26 -24.28 -25.04
N GLN A 58 17.70 -25.50 -25.03
CA GLN A 58 16.26 -25.70 -24.90
C GLN A 58 15.72 -25.17 -23.57
N ARG A 59 16.42 -25.42 -22.45
CA ARG A 59 16.04 -24.87 -21.14
C ARG A 59 16.06 -23.35 -21.13
N GLU A 60 17.09 -22.73 -21.71
CA GLU A 60 17.17 -21.27 -21.80
C GLU A 60 16.04 -20.68 -22.63
N GLN A 61 15.69 -21.31 -23.76
CA GLN A 61 14.57 -20.88 -24.60
C GLN A 61 13.24 -20.99 -23.84
N GLN A 62 12.97 -22.12 -23.18
CA GLN A 62 11.78 -22.31 -22.36
C GLN A 62 11.68 -21.27 -21.24
N LEU A 63 12.78 -20.99 -20.55
CA LEU A 63 12.80 -19.96 -19.49
C LEU A 63 12.52 -18.56 -20.05
N ARG A 64 13.01 -18.22 -21.24
CA ARG A 64 12.72 -16.94 -21.89
C ARG A 64 11.24 -16.84 -22.28
N GLU A 65 10.64 -17.91 -22.76
CA GLU A 65 9.21 -17.96 -23.07
C GLU A 65 8.34 -17.82 -21.83
N ILE A 66 8.65 -18.55 -20.76
CA ILE A 66 7.95 -18.44 -19.47
C ILE A 66 8.03 -17.00 -18.94
N ARG A 67 9.21 -16.38 -18.96
CA ARG A 67 9.38 -14.98 -18.52
C ARG A 67 8.56 -14.01 -19.39
N ARG A 68 8.52 -14.21 -20.71
CA ARG A 68 7.69 -13.39 -21.61
C ARG A 68 6.20 -13.52 -21.30
N GLN A 69 5.72 -14.75 -21.11
CA GLN A 69 4.31 -15.00 -20.77
C GLN A 69 3.94 -14.41 -19.40
N GLN A 70 4.82 -14.54 -18.39
CA GLN A 70 4.63 -13.93 -17.09
C GLN A 70 4.56 -12.40 -17.19
N GLY A 71 5.46 -11.78 -17.98
CA GLY A 71 5.44 -10.35 -18.24
C GLY A 71 4.13 -9.87 -18.87
N GLN A 72 3.64 -10.58 -19.89
CA GLN A 72 2.36 -10.25 -20.54
C GLN A 72 1.18 -10.36 -19.58
N ARG A 73 1.12 -11.42 -18.76
CA ARG A 73 0.08 -11.58 -17.74
C ARG A 73 0.13 -10.46 -16.70
N ALA A 74 1.33 -10.08 -16.25
CA ALA A 74 1.51 -9.00 -15.30
C ALA A 74 1.02 -7.65 -15.86
N VAL A 75 1.34 -7.35 -17.12
CA VAL A 75 0.84 -6.14 -17.81
C VAL A 75 -0.68 -6.16 -17.92
N LEU A 76 -1.27 -7.31 -18.25
CA LEU A 76 -2.73 -7.43 -18.37
C LEU A 76 -3.44 -7.23 -17.02
N LEU A 77 -2.89 -7.79 -15.94
CA LEU A 77 -3.38 -7.57 -14.57
C LEU A 77 -3.27 -6.09 -14.16
N LEU A 78 -2.16 -5.44 -14.49
CA LEU A 78 -1.95 -4.01 -14.22
C LEU A 78 -3.02 -3.16 -14.93
N LEU A 79 -3.29 -3.46 -16.21
CA LEU A 79 -4.31 -2.75 -16.98
C LEU A 79 -5.73 -2.93 -16.41
N LEU A 80 -6.07 -4.15 -15.98
CA LEU A 80 -7.35 -4.41 -15.30
C LEU A 80 -7.48 -3.64 -13.99
N ALA A 81 -6.41 -3.60 -13.19
CA ALA A 81 -6.40 -2.84 -11.94
C ALA A 81 -6.59 -1.33 -12.19
N LEU A 82 -5.88 -0.78 -13.18
CA LEU A 82 -6.03 0.61 -13.61
C LEU A 82 -7.46 0.93 -14.08
N ALA A 83 -8.05 0.05 -14.90
CA ALA A 83 -9.42 0.20 -15.36
C ALA A 83 -10.42 0.21 -14.19
N GLY A 84 -10.25 -0.68 -13.21
CA GLY A 84 -11.07 -0.71 -12.00
C GLY A 84 -10.95 0.56 -11.16
N LEU A 85 -9.73 1.10 -11.03
CA LEU A 85 -9.45 2.33 -10.28
C LEU A 85 -10.08 3.55 -10.97
N LEU A 86 -10.00 3.63 -12.30
CA LEU A 86 -10.68 4.66 -13.10
C LEU A 86 -12.20 4.57 -12.97
N LEU A 87 -12.77 3.37 -13.00
CA LEU A 87 -14.20 3.15 -12.77
C LEU A 87 -14.61 3.62 -11.36
N ALA A 88 -13.86 3.26 -10.33
CA ALA A 88 -14.13 3.69 -8.96
C ALA A 88 -14.07 5.22 -8.81
N GLN A 89 -13.07 5.86 -9.43
CA GLN A 89 -12.95 7.33 -9.47
C GLN A 89 -14.12 7.97 -10.22
N TRP A 90 -14.53 7.39 -11.34
CA TRP A 90 -15.68 7.87 -12.10
C TRP A 90 -16.99 7.77 -11.32
N VAL A 91 -17.23 6.64 -10.65
CA VAL A 91 -18.40 6.45 -9.79
C VAL A 91 -18.41 7.42 -8.62
N THR A 92 -17.28 7.58 -7.92
CA THR A 92 -17.17 8.53 -6.79
C THR A 92 -17.28 9.98 -7.22
N HIS A 93 -16.80 10.33 -8.42
CA HIS A 93 -16.99 11.66 -8.97
C HIS A 93 -18.45 11.93 -9.35
N SER A 94 -19.12 10.95 -9.95
CA SER A 94 -20.51 11.07 -10.41
C SER A 94 -21.51 11.05 -9.24
N ASN A 95 -21.20 10.27 -8.19
CA ASN A 95 -22.02 10.16 -6.97
C ASN A 95 -21.47 11.02 -5.83
N ARG A 96 -20.87 12.19 -6.12
CA ARG A 96 -20.52 13.12 -5.05
C ARG A 96 -21.82 13.50 -4.32
N PRO A 97 -21.98 13.15 -3.03
CA PRO A 97 -23.11 13.65 -2.28
C PRO A 97 -23.01 15.18 -2.30
N GLU A 98 -24.17 15.84 -2.48
CA GLU A 98 -24.22 17.29 -2.34
C GLU A 98 -23.55 17.66 -1.00
N PRO A 99 -22.67 18.68 -0.98
CA PRO A 99 -22.04 19.08 0.25
C PRO A 99 -23.17 19.36 1.24
N VAL A 100 -23.19 18.62 2.35
CA VAL A 100 -24.15 18.86 3.45
C VAL A 100 -24.03 20.34 3.73
N ALA A 101 -25.07 21.11 3.36
CA ALA A 101 -25.07 22.55 3.51
C ALA A 101 -24.72 22.81 4.96
N SER A 102 -23.49 23.27 5.20
CA SER A 102 -22.99 23.51 6.54
C SER A 102 -23.95 24.53 7.11
N GLN A 103 -24.87 24.10 7.97
CA GLN A 103 -25.70 25.02 8.72
C GLN A 103 -24.73 26.01 9.35
N LYS A 104 -24.85 27.29 8.99
CA LYS A 104 -23.99 28.33 9.54
C LYS A 104 -24.22 28.27 11.04
N PHE A 105 -23.24 27.77 11.77
CA PHE A 105 -23.31 27.69 13.22
C PHE A 105 -23.35 29.13 13.75
N VAL A 106 -24.47 29.50 14.35
CA VAL A 106 -24.62 30.79 15.02
C VAL A 106 -24.36 30.55 16.51
N PRO A 107 -23.25 31.03 17.09
CA PRO A 107 -22.88 30.73 18.48
C PRO A 107 -23.98 31.07 19.50
N THR A 108 -24.79 32.11 19.20
CA THR A 108 -25.88 32.60 20.05
C THR A 108 -27.04 31.62 20.20
N GLU A 109 -27.25 30.74 19.22
CA GLU A 109 -28.40 29.82 19.21
C GLU A 109 -28.11 28.51 19.96
N ASN A 110 -26.84 28.12 20.07
CA ASN A 110 -26.46 26.85 20.68
C ASN A 110 -25.32 27.03 21.70
N LEU A 111 -25.71 27.39 22.93
CA LEU A 111 -24.79 27.67 24.03
C LEU A 111 -23.94 26.46 24.44
N THR A 112 -24.51 25.25 24.35
CA THR A 112 -23.80 24.00 24.67
C THR A 112 -22.66 23.75 23.69
N THR A 113 -22.91 23.91 22.39
CA THR A 113 -21.87 23.78 21.37
C THR A 113 -20.84 24.90 21.47
N THR A 114 -21.28 26.13 21.78
CA THR A 114 -20.38 27.25 22.06
C THR A 114 -19.45 26.95 23.23
N GLN A 115 -19.96 26.36 24.33
CA GLN A 115 -19.14 25.95 25.47
C GLN A 115 -18.04 24.96 25.04
N ALA A 116 -18.36 24.00 24.17
CA ALA A 116 -17.37 23.06 23.64
C ALA A 116 -16.27 23.77 22.82
N PHE A 117 -16.64 24.75 22.00
CA PHE A 117 -15.67 25.58 21.27
C PHE A 117 -14.81 26.44 22.21
N LEU A 118 -15.38 27.00 23.28
CA LEU A 118 -14.62 27.73 24.30
C LEU A 118 -13.60 26.82 25.01
N VAL A 119 -13.99 25.60 25.36
CA VAL A 119 -13.07 24.60 25.96
C VAL A 119 -11.91 24.28 25.02
N LEU A 120 -12.20 24.08 23.73
CA LEU A 120 -11.17 23.82 22.74
C LEU A 120 -10.22 25.02 22.57
N ALA A 121 -10.77 26.23 22.50
CA ALA A 121 -9.98 27.46 22.40
C ALA A 121 -9.08 27.69 23.63
N LEU A 122 -9.58 27.43 24.83
CA LEU A 122 -8.80 27.47 26.07
C LEU A 122 -7.66 26.44 26.05
N HIS A 123 -7.92 25.23 25.54
CA HIS A 123 -6.89 24.20 25.40
C HIS A 123 -5.79 24.62 24.43
N GLN A 124 -6.15 25.17 23.27
CA GLN A 124 -5.20 25.68 22.28
C GLN A 124 -4.39 26.86 22.81
N TYR A 125 -5.04 27.82 23.48
CA TYR A 125 -4.36 28.95 24.12
C TYR A 125 -3.28 28.46 25.10
N ARG A 126 -3.62 27.46 25.92
CA ARG A 126 -2.72 26.88 26.92
C ARG A 126 -1.51 26.20 26.29
N GLN A 127 -1.69 25.53 25.15
CA GLN A 127 -0.58 24.93 24.40
C GLN A 127 0.39 26.00 23.88
N ASP A 128 -0.14 27.13 23.42
CA ASP A 128 0.65 28.22 22.85
C ASP A 128 1.36 29.09 23.92
N HIS A 129 0.85 29.13 25.15
CA HIS A 129 1.32 30.03 26.22
C HIS A 129 1.94 29.28 27.40
N ALA A 130 2.69 28.21 27.14
CA ALA A 130 3.45 27.46 28.15
C ALA A 130 2.61 27.07 29.38
N GLU A 131 1.44 26.47 29.13
CA GLU A 131 0.50 26.02 30.16
C GLU A 131 -0.27 27.11 30.92
N HIS A 132 -0.12 28.38 30.55
CA HIS A 132 -0.89 29.48 31.15
C HIS A 132 -2.28 29.58 30.54
N LEU A 133 -3.27 29.82 31.39
CA LEU A 133 -4.64 30.12 31.00
C LEU A 133 -4.81 31.63 30.80
N PRO A 134 -5.72 32.07 29.91
CA PRO A 134 -5.98 33.49 29.73
C PRO A 134 -6.63 34.07 30.99
N GLU A 135 -6.38 35.34 31.28
CA GLU A 135 -7.04 35.98 32.44
C GLU A 135 -8.54 36.19 32.19
N ARG A 136 -8.92 36.35 30.91
CA ARG A 136 -10.27 36.64 30.47
C ARG A 136 -10.56 35.95 29.14
N LEU A 137 -11.81 35.52 28.92
CA LEU A 137 -12.21 34.80 27.70
C LEU A 137 -12.08 35.64 26.42
N ASP A 138 -12.14 36.96 26.51
CA ASP A 138 -12.00 37.87 25.37
C ASP A 138 -10.61 37.83 24.73
N GLN A 139 -9.58 37.39 25.48
CA GLN A 139 -8.23 37.18 24.95
C GLN A 139 -8.16 36.03 23.92
N LEU A 140 -9.17 35.16 23.88
CA LEU A 140 -9.26 34.09 22.89
C LEU A 140 -9.65 34.62 21.50
N VAL A 141 -10.24 35.82 21.42
CA VAL A 141 -10.64 36.46 20.16
C VAL A 141 -9.55 37.44 19.72
N PRO A 142 -9.18 37.52 18.42
CA PRO A 142 -9.71 36.73 17.30
C PRO A 142 -8.90 35.45 17.01
N ARG A 143 -7.84 35.19 17.77
CA ARG A 143 -6.82 34.19 17.39
C ARG A 143 -7.30 32.74 17.49
N TYR A 144 -8.11 32.44 18.51
CA TYR A 144 -8.62 31.08 18.79
C TYR A 144 -10.15 30.98 18.58
N LEU A 145 -10.85 32.11 18.52
CA LEU A 145 -12.29 32.21 18.28
C LEU A 145 -12.59 33.36 17.31
N THR A 146 -13.63 33.22 16.49
CA THR A 146 -14.07 34.30 15.60
C THR A 146 -14.73 35.44 16.38
N GLU A 147 -14.82 36.62 15.75
CA GLU A 147 -15.45 37.81 16.32
C GLU A 147 -16.93 37.59 16.73
N ASP A 148 -17.61 36.64 16.09
CA ASP A 148 -19.00 36.25 16.38
C ASP A 148 -19.20 35.75 17.82
N TYR A 149 -18.13 35.33 18.49
CA TYR A 149 -18.17 34.87 19.88
C TYR A 149 -18.12 36.02 20.90
N ARG A 150 -17.62 37.23 20.56
CA ARG A 150 -17.56 38.35 21.53
C ARG A 150 -18.88 38.65 22.27
N PRO A 151 -20.05 38.75 21.60
CA PRO A 151 -21.29 39.07 22.28
C PRO A 151 -21.77 37.96 23.23
N ILE A 152 -21.26 36.73 23.08
CA ILE A 152 -21.69 35.59 23.88
C ILE A 152 -20.79 35.30 25.08
N LEU A 153 -19.53 35.75 25.07
CA LEU A 153 -18.59 35.53 26.18
C LEU A 153 -19.13 35.97 27.55
N PRO A 154 -19.85 37.11 27.70
CA PRO A 154 -20.41 37.51 28.99
C PRO A 154 -21.46 36.53 29.55
N ARG A 155 -22.03 35.66 28.72
CA ARG A 155 -22.96 34.60 29.16
C ARG A 155 -22.24 33.42 29.81
N PHE A 156 -20.91 33.40 29.83
CA PHE A 156 -20.12 32.36 30.47
C PHE A 156 -19.36 32.92 31.67
N ARG A 157 -19.50 32.26 32.82
CA ARG A 157 -18.68 32.52 34.01
C ARG A 157 -17.38 31.75 33.87
N TYR A 158 -16.29 32.48 33.77
CA TYR A 158 -14.94 31.93 33.66
C TYR A 158 -14.12 32.31 34.88
N GLN A 159 -13.50 31.31 35.52
CA GLN A 159 -12.56 31.52 36.61
C GLN A 159 -11.35 30.60 36.45
N PRO A 160 -10.13 31.15 36.23
CA PRO A 160 -8.92 30.35 36.26
C PRO A 160 -8.62 29.89 37.70
N LEU A 161 -8.16 28.66 37.87
CA LEU A 161 -7.79 28.07 39.15
C LEU A 161 -6.26 28.06 39.28
N ALA A 162 -5.76 28.29 40.50
CA ALA A 162 -4.32 28.31 40.78
C ALA A 162 -3.62 26.97 40.48
N THR A 163 -4.37 25.88 40.34
CA THR A 163 -3.87 24.53 40.02
C THR A 163 -3.70 24.27 38.52
N GLY A 164 -3.81 25.30 37.67
CA GLY A 164 -3.72 25.16 36.20
C GLY A 164 -5.01 24.65 35.54
N GLY A 165 -6.10 24.53 36.32
CA GLY A 165 -7.45 24.26 35.82
C GLY A 165 -8.28 25.53 35.63
N TYR A 166 -9.51 25.38 35.16
CA TYR A 166 -10.48 26.48 35.09
C TYR A 166 -11.88 25.97 35.38
N HIS A 167 -12.73 26.90 35.81
CA HIS A 167 -14.16 26.72 35.90
C HIS A 167 -14.84 27.50 34.77
N LEU A 168 -15.67 26.82 33.98
CA LEU A 168 -16.43 27.42 32.90
C LEU A 168 -17.89 26.96 33.00
N GLU A 169 -18.76 27.86 33.43
CA GLU A 169 -20.20 27.60 33.55
C GLU A 169 -20.99 28.60 32.73
N LEU A 170 -22.18 28.18 32.27
CA LEU A 170 -23.13 29.10 31.69
C LEU A 170 -23.72 29.98 32.81
N ALA A 171 -23.57 31.29 32.70
CA ALA A 171 -24.21 32.23 33.61
C ALA A 171 -25.72 32.06 33.49
N ALA A 172 -26.41 31.78 34.61
CA ALA A 172 -27.86 31.83 34.64
C ALA A 172 -28.31 33.23 34.19
N ILE A 173 -29.10 33.30 33.12
CA ILE A 173 -29.75 34.52 32.68
C ILE A 173 -30.65 34.97 33.84
N PRO A 174 -30.49 36.18 34.42
CA PRO A 174 -31.42 36.67 35.42
C PRO A 174 -32.82 36.69 34.80
N ALA A 175 -33.81 36.14 35.51
CA ALA A 175 -35.16 35.91 35.01
C ALA A 175 -36.02 37.19 34.90
N ASP A 176 -35.40 38.37 34.72
CA ASP A 176 -36.04 39.67 34.95
C ASP A 176 -36.54 40.38 33.67
N ASP A 177 -36.39 39.76 32.50
CA ASP A 177 -36.94 40.26 31.22
C ASP A 177 -38.01 39.32 30.64
N ARG A 178 -38.70 38.53 31.48
CA ARG A 178 -39.99 37.95 31.06
C ARG A 178 -41.03 39.04 31.23
N GLU A 179 -41.23 39.85 30.19
CA GLU A 179 -42.47 40.60 30.01
C GLU A 179 -43.62 39.61 30.21
N GLU A 180 -44.29 39.70 31.36
CA GLU A 180 -45.55 38.99 31.58
C GLU A 180 -46.49 39.42 30.45
N PRO A 181 -47.07 38.49 29.68
CA PRO A 181 -48.09 38.84 28.72
C PRO A 181 -49.23 39.49 29.52
N VAL A 182 -49.47 40.78 29.24
CA VAL A 182 -50.62 41.53 29.74
C VAL A 182 -51.85 40.69 29.44
N ALA A 183 -52.48 40.17 30.49
CA ALA A 183 -53.71 39.40 30.37
C ALA A 183 -54.77 40.32 29.75
N ASP A 184 -55.20 39.98 28.54
CA ASP A 184 -56.31 40.64 27.87
C ASP A 184 -57.54 40.61 28.78
N GLU A 185 -57.98 41.80 29.15
CA GLU A 185 -59.18 42.07 29.94
C GLU A 185 -60.41 41.55 29.15
N PRO A 186 -61.21 40.61 29.67
CA PRO A 186 -62.38 40.14 28.94
C PRO A 186 -63.41 41.25 28.88
N ALA A 187 -63.71 41.69 27.65
CA ALA A 187 -64.74 42.66 27.33
C ALA A 187 -66.05 42.34 28.07
N ARG A 188 -66.35 43.15 29.09
CA ARG A 188 -67.70 43.26 29.67
C ARG A 188 -68.61 43.84 28.61
N GLY A 189 -69.71 43.13 28.35
CA GLY A 189 -70.62 43.44 27.26
C GLY A 189 -71.37 44.75 27.38
N GLU A 190 -72.07 45.08 26.32
CA GLU A 190 -73.30 45.86 26.39
C GLU A 190 -74.39 45.11 25.62
N ALA A 191 -75.43 44.78 26.37
CA ALA A 191 -76.75 44.47 25.86
C ALA A 191 -77.47 45.80 25.62
N GLN A 192 -78.01 45.99 24.41
CA GLN A 192 -79.33 46.60 24.13
C GLN A 192 -79.61 46.57 22.63
#